data_AF-A0A6M8BBR6-F1
#
_entry.id   AF-A0A6M8BBR6-F1
#
_cell.length_a   1.000
_cell.length_b   1.000
_cell.length_c   1.000
_cell.angle_alpha   90.00
_cell.angle_beta   90.00
_cell.angle_gamma   90.00
#
_symmetry.space_group_name_H-M   'P 1'
#
loop_
_entity.id
_entity.type
_entity.pdbx_description
1 polymer ?
#
loop_
_entity_poly.entity_id
_entity_poly.type
_entity_poly.pdbx_seq_one_letter_code
_entity_poly.pdbx_strand_id
1 'polypeptide(L)' 'MHTVTAIADIPSTLHWLSAASLNTLRQQNPQLALRRLDWVVRLLSDQVIHAKAEIQELLQ' A
#
# COMPACT_ATOMS: atom_id res chain seq x y z
N MET A 1 16.31 8.49 2.32
CA MET A 1 14.85 8.48 2.09
C MET A 1 14.64 8.52 0.59
N HIS A 2 13.98 7.52 0.02
CA HIS A 2 13.58 7.56 -1.38
C HIS A 2 12.20 8.23 -1.45
N THR A 3 12.13 9.35 -2.15
CA THR A 3 10.87 10.05 -2.41
C THR A 3 10.32 9.54 -3.73
N VAL A 4 9.10 9.04 -3.72
CA VAL A 4 8.36 8.66 -4.92
C VAL A 4 7.26 9.68 -5.15
N THR A 5 7.08 10.10 -6.40
CA THR A 5 6.00 10.99 -6.80
C THR A 5 4.87 10.15 -7.39
N ALA A 6 3.65 10.31 -6.88
CA ALA A 6 2.45 9.73 -7.47
C ALA A 6 1.64 10.84 -8.13
N ILE A 7 1.28 10.68 -9.39
CA ILE A 7 0.51 11.64 -10.18
C ILE A 7 -0.80 10.94 -10.56
N ALA A 8 -1.93 11.65 -10.45
CA ALA A 8 -3.21 11.14 -10.89
C ALA A 8 -3.44 11.53 -12.36
N ASP A 9 -3.58 10.54 -13.23
CA ASP A 9 -3.81 10.76 -14.67
C ASP A 9 -5.25 11.22 -14.98
N ILE A 10 -6.18 10.97 -14.06
CA ILE A 10 -7.58 11.41 -14.13
C ILE A 10 -8.01 12.03 -12.79
N PRO A 11 -8.99 12.95 -12.78
CA PRO A 11 -9.55 13.50 -11.55
C PRO A 11 -9.98 12.39 -10.59
N SER A 12 -9.35 12.35 -9.42
CA SER A 12 -9.50 11.26 -8.45
C SER A 12 -9.57 11.80 -7.03
N THR A 13 -10.35 11.14 -6.18
CA THR A 13 -10.42 11.45 -4.75
C THR A 13 -9.53 10.49 -3.97
N LEU A 14 -8.58 11.03 -3.20
CA LEU A 14 -7.72 10.22 -2.34
C LEU A 14 -8.31 10.12 -0.93
N HIS A 15 -8.46 8.90 -0.44
CA HIS A 15 -8.74 8.62 0.96
C HIS A 15 -7.49 8.07 1.64
N TRP A 16 -7.06 8.74 2.69
CA TRP A 16 -5.85 8.37 3.44
C TRP A 16 -6.15 8.00 4.90
N LEU A 17 -5.26 7.21 5.49
CA LEU A 17 -5.25 6.91 6.91
C LEU A 17 -3.88 7.25 7.47
N SER A 18 -3.83 8.20 8.41
CA SER A 18 -2.57 8.57 9.04
C SER A 18 -2.02 7.45 9.93
N ALA A 19 -0.71 7.44 10.15
CA ALA A 19 -0.07 6.49 11.08
C ALA A 19 -0.64 6.62 12.51
N ALA A 20 -0.97 7.85 12.95
CA ALA A 20 -1.60 8.08 14.25
C ALA A 20 -3.00 7.48 14.32
N SER A 21 -3.83 7.70 13.30
CA SER A 21 -5.17 7.12 13.21
C SER A 21 -5.15 5.60 13.15
N LEU A 22 -4.17 5.00 12.45
CA LEU A 22 -3.97 3.56 12.43
C LEU A 22 -3.56 3.02 13.82
N ASN A 23 -2.73 3.75 14.56
CA ASN A 23 -2.39 3.41 15.94
C ASN A 23 -3.60 3.48 16.87
N THR A 24 -4.43 4.51 16.75
CA THR A 24 -5.70 4.60 17.48
C THR A 24 -6.62 3.43 17.15
N LEU A 25 -6.74 3.08 15.86
CA LEU A 25 -7.53 1.92 15.42
C LEU A 25 -7.00 0.62 16.04
N ARG A 26 -5.67 0.45 16.10
CA ARG A 26 -5.04 -0.72 16.72
C ARG A 26 -5.35 -0.83 18.22
N GLN A 27 -5.41 0.29 18.93
CA GLN A 27 -5.74 0.33 20.36
C GLN A 27 -7.23 0.06 20.62
N GLN A 28 -8.11 0.66 19.81
CA GLN A 28 -9.56 0.56 20.01
C GLN A 28 -10.17 -0.73 19.44
N ASN A 29 -9.66 -1.19 18.29
CA ASN A 29 -10.20 -2.30 17.51
C ASN A 29 -9.06 -3.14 16.88
N PRO A 30 -8.29 -3.89 17.70
CA PRO A 30 -7.07 -4.56 17.25
C PRO A 30 -7.31 -5.58 16.13
N GLN A 31 -8.43 -6.30 16.15
CA GLN A 31 -8.77 -7.28 15.10
C GLN A 31 -8.98 -6.63 13.74
N LEU A 32 -9.62 -5.46 13.70
CA LEU A 32 -9.86 -4.71 12.46
C LEU A 32 -8.54 -4.13 11.93
N ALA A 33 -7.69 -3.60 12.82
CA ALA A 33 -6.35 -3.14 12.44
C ALA A 33 -5.51 -4.28 11.86
N LEU A 34 -5.57 -5.48 12.45
CA LEU A 34 -4.83 -6.64 11.96
C LEU A 34 -5.28 -7.06 10.55
N ARG A 35 -6.59 -7.11 10.29
CA ARG A 35 -7.14 -7.39 8.95
C ARG A 35 -6.71 -6.33 7.93
N ARG A 36 -6.68 -5.05 8.33
CA ARG A 36 -6.22 -3.98 7.45
C ARG A 36 -4.74 -4.13 7.10
N LEU A 37 -3.90 -4.47 8.07
CA LEU A 37 -2.46 -4.73 7.83
C LEU A 37 -2.25 -5.94 6.94
N ASP A 38 -2.97 -7.04 7.15
CA ASP A 38 -2.90 -8.23 6.29
C ASP A 38 -3.24 -7.89 4.83
N TRP A 39 -4.30 -7.10 4.61
CA TRP A 39 -4.65 -6.62 3.28
C TRP A 39 -3.54 -5.76 2.63
N VAL A 40 -2.91 -4.85 3.39
CA VAL A 40 -1.79 -4.04 2.89
C VAL A 40 -0.60 -4.92 2.51
N VAL A 41 -0.26 -5.92 3.33
CA VAL A 41 0.86 -6.83 3.04
C VAL A 41 0.62 -7.61 1.74
N ARG A 42 -0.60 -8.11 1.52
CA ARG A 42 -0.96 -8.81 0.28
C ARG A 42 -0.85 -7.90 -0.93
N LEU A 43 -1.43 -6.70 -0.87
CA LEU A 43 -1.34 -5.72 -1.95
C LEU A 43 0.11 -5.42 -2.35
N LEU A 44 0.97 -5.17 -1.36
CA LEU A 44 2.37 -4.87 -1.61
C LEU A 44 3.13 -6.09 -2.15
N SER A 45 2.81 -7.29 -1.67
CA SER A 45 3.41 -8.54 -2.17
C SER A 45 3.08 -8.75 -3.65
N ASP A 46 1.81 -8.58 -4.02
CA ASP A 46 1.37 -8.70 -5.41
C ASP A 46 2.08 -7.65 -6.30
N GLN A 47 2.17 -6.40 -5.84
CA GLN A 47 2.88 -5.35 -6.58
C GLN A 47 4.37 -5.67 -6.79
N VAL A 48 5.05 -6.21 -5.78
CA VAL A 48 6.46 -6.60 -5.92
C VAL A 48 6.64 -7.74 -6.91
N ILE A 49 5.74 -8.73 -6.90
CA ILE A 49 5.77 -9.85 -7.85
C ILE A 49 5.56 -9.33 -9.28
N HIS A 50 4.57 -8.47 -9.50
CA HIS A 50 4.29 -7.88 -10.81
C HIS A 50 5.46 -7.02 -11.31
N ALA A 51 5.97 -6.10 -10.49
CA ALA A 51 7.10 -5.24 -10.87
C ALA A 51 8.36 -6.07 -11.20
N LYS A 52 8.60 -7.16 -10.45
CA LYS A 52 9.71 -8.07 -10.76
C LYS A 52 9.53 -8.74 -12.13
N ALA A 53 8.32 -9.21 -12.44
CA ALA A 53 8.05 -9.86 -13.72
C ALA A 53 8.28 -8.90 -14.90
N GLU A 54 7.77 -7.67 -14.81
CA GLU A 54 7.97 -6.63 -15.85
C GLU A 54 9.46 -6.30 -16.05
N ILE A 55 10.22 -6.17 -14.97
CA ILE A 55 11.67 -5.93 -15.05
C ILE A 55 12.38 -7.11 -15.74
N GLN A 56 11.97 -8.34 -15.46
CA GLN A 56 12.56 -9.52 -16.11
C GLN A 56 12.26 -9.58 -17.60
N GLU A 57 11.04 -9.22 -18.03
CA GLU A 57 10.68 -9.14 -19.45
C GLU A 57 11.47 -8.07 -20.20
N LEU A 58 11.71 -6.91 -19.59
CA LEU A 58 12.47 -5.80 -20.20
C LEU A 58 13.97 -6.08 -20.34
N LEU A 59 14.50 -7.06 -19.60
CA LEU A 59 15.93 -7.43 -19.61
C LEU A 59 16.23 -8.63 -20.54
N GLN A 60 15.22 -9.21 -21.19
CA GLN A 60 15.35 -10.27 -22.21
C GLN A 60 15.46 -9.66 -23.61
#